data_AF-A0A2J0N1T8-F1
#
_entry.id   AF-A0A2J0N1T8-F1
#
_cell.length_a   1.000
_cell.length_b   1.000
_cell.length_c   1.000
_cell.angle_alpha   90.00
_cell.angle_beta   90.00
_cell.angle_gamma   90.00
#
_symmetry.space_group_name_H-M   'P 1'
#
loop_
_entity.id
_entity.type
_entity.pdbx_description
1 polymer ?
#
loop_
_entity_poly.entity_id
_entity_poly.type
_entity_poly.pdbx_seq_one_letter_code
_entity_poly.pdbx_strand_id
1 'polypeptide(L)'
;MPRFPRTFMDYPYYHIITRGNQKQTVFTAEKNYSVYLKILQRAKRKYKILLYSYCLMPNHVHLLIETPSSSSMSKFMQWLNRGYSAYFNQVYNTSGHLWQGRFISKPILKDQYFIHCANYIESNPIRAKIVTNIADYKWGSYGERCLFLNSEILDDIMGTL
;
A
#
# COMPACT_ATOMS: atom_id res chain seq x y z
N MET A 1 -0.28 -3.58 -28.11
CA MET A 1 1.18 -3.67 -27.85
C MET A 1 1.47 -4.78 -26.87
N PRO A 2 2.33 -5.75 -27.23
CA PRO A 2 2.91 -6.69 -26.27
C PRO A 2 3.66 -5.87 -25.23
N ARG A 3 3.42 -6.12 -23.94
CA ARG A 3 4.09 -5.37 -22.86
C ARG A 3 5.28 -6.17 -22.37
N PHE A 4 6.40 -5.48 -22.20
CA PHE A 4 7.58 -6.04 -21.56
C PHE A 4 7.20 -6.62 -20.19
N PRO A 5 7.67 -7.84 -19.86
CA PRO A 5 7.61 -8.37 -18.51
C PRO A 5 8.20 -7.35 -17.53
N ARG A 6 7.72 -7.31 -16.29
CA ARG A 6 8.39 -6.50 -15.28
C ARG A 6 9.81 -7.02 -15.12
N THR A 7 10.81 -6.18 -15.35
CA THR A 7 12.21 -6.50 -15.09
C THR A 7 12.36 -6.71 -13.58
N PHE A 8 12.54 -7.96 -13.17
CA PHE A 8 12.88 -8.32 -11.81
C PHE A 8 14.41 -8.29 -11.75
N MET A 9 14.95 -7.33 -11.02
CA MET A 9 16.32 -7.42 -10.51
C MET A 9 16.20 -7.98 -9.08
N ASP A 10 17.25 -8.59 -8.53
CA ASP A 10 17.30 -9.19 -7.19
C ASP A 10 17.09 -8.21 -6.02
N TYR A 11 16.45 -7.06 -6.26
CA TYR A 11 16.09 -6.09 -5.22
C TYR A 11 14.78 -6.51 -4.56
N PRO A 12 14.78 -6.72 -3.24
CA PRO A 12 13.61 -7.20 -2.51
C PRO A 12 12.48 -6.16 -2.45
N TYR A 13 12.82 -4.86 -2.47
CA TYR A 13 11.91 -3.78 -2.07
C TYR A 13 11.24 -3.03 -3.22
N TYR A 14 9.94 -2.75 -3.07
CA TYR A 14 9.14 -2.00 -4.03
C TYR A 14 8.27 -0.94 -3.37
N HIS A 15 8.27 0.26 -3.96
CA HIS A 15 7.24 1.27 -3.73
C HIS A 15 6.06 1.03 -4.69
N ILE A 16 4.94 0.63 -4.11
CA ILE A 16 3.69 0.39 -4.83
C ILE A 16 2.75 1.58 -4.68
N ILE A 17 2.11 1.96 -5.80
CA ILE A 17 1.06 2.98 -5.81
C ILE A 17 -0.16 2.43 -6.53
N THR A 18 -1.32 2.49 -5.88
CA THR A 18 -2.63 2.20 -6.49
C THR A 18 -3.55 3.40 -6.34
N ARG A 19 -4.16 3.88 -7.43
CA ARG A 19 -4.96 5.11 -7.43
C ARG A 19 -6.39 4.85 -7.91
N GLY A 20 -7.35 5.51 -7.28
CA GLY A 20 -8.76 5.49 -7.68
C GLY A 20 -8.93 5.97 -9.11
N ASN A 21 -9.83 5.33 -9.84
CA ASN A 21 -10.17 5.70 -11.20
C ASN A 21 -10.62 7.17 -11.26
N GLN A 22 -10.19 7.92 -12.27
CA GLN A 22 -10.44 9.37 -12.37
C GLN A 22 -10.02 10.16 -11.11
N LYS A 23 -9.04 9.67 -10.34
CA LYS A 23 -8.59 10.24 -9.06
C LYS A 23 -9.70 10.32 -7.99
N GLN A 24 -10.77 9.53 -8.15
CA GLN A 24 -11.89 9.52 -7.21
C GLN A 24 -11.46 9.11 -5.81
N THR A 25 -12.13 9.66 -4.80
CA THR A 25 -11.99 9.22 -3.41
C THR A 25 -12.46 7.77 -3.29
N VAL A 26 -11.57 6.90 -2.81
CA VAL A 26 -11.82 5.47 -2.58
C VAL A 26 -12.04 5.15 -1.11
N PHE A 27 -11.67 6.07 -0.20
CA PHE A 27 -11.95 5.98 1.23
C PHE A 27 -12.76 7.19 1.68
N THR A 28 -14.08 7.03 1.77
CA THR A 28 -15.01 8.11 2.13
C THR A 28 -15.42 8.07 3.61
N ALA A 29 -15.20 6.94 4.30
CA ALA A 29 -15.46 6.77 5.72
C ALA A 29 -14.35 5.96 6.41
N GLU A 30 -14.18 6.11 7.73
CA GLU A 30 -13.16 5.38 8.52
C GLU A 30 -13.24 3.86 8.31
N LYS A 31 -14.46 3.30 8.23
CA LYS A 31 -14.71 1.88 7.97
C LYS A 31 -14.03 1.38 6.69
N ASN A 32 -13.92 2.22 5.66
CA ASN A 32 -13.30 1.85 4.40
C ASN A 32 -11.79 1.57 4.59
N TYR A 33 -11.11 2.42 5.34
CA TYR A 33 -9.70 2.24 5.67
C TYR A 33 -9.47 0.97 6.48
N SER A 34 -10.28 0.75 7.53
CA SER A 34 -10.17 -0.46 8.35
C SER A 34 -10.42 -1.75 7.56
N VAL A 35 -11.38 -1.75 6.62
CA VAL A 35 -11.63 -2.90 5.74
C VAL A 35 -10.45 -3.12 4.80
N TYR A 36 -9.89 -2.07 4.22
CA TYR A 36 -8.72 -2.18 3.36
C TYR A 36 -7.53 -2.80 4.11
N LEU A 37 -7.22 -2.33 5.32
CA LEU A 37 -6.15 -2.88 6.15
C LEU A 37 -6.37 -4.36 6.49
N LYS A 38 -7.61 -4.77 6.79
CA LYS A 38 -7.97 -6.19 7.00
C LYS A 38 -7.74 -7.05 5.75
N ILE A 39 -8.06 -6.53 4.56
CA ILE A 39 -7.81 -7.21 3.28
C ILE A 39 -6.30 -7.25 3.02
N LEU A 40 -5.59 -6.15 3.22
CA LEU A 40 -4.14 -6.05 3.09
C LEU A 40 -3.42 -7.09 3.96
N GLN A 41 -3.75 -7.19 5.24
CA GLN A 41 -3.15 -8.17 6.15
C GLN A 41 -3.39 -9.62 5.73
N ARG A 42 -4.60 -9.93 5.23
CA ARG A 42 -4.92 -11.26 4.67
C ARG A 42 -4.14 -11.56 3.39
N ALA A 43 -4.08 -10.58 2.48
CA ALA A 43 -3.35 -10.69 1.22
C ALA A 43 -1.86 -10.91 1.49
N LYS A 44 -1.29 -10.11 2.38
CA LYS A 44 0.11 -10.16 2.80
C LYS A 44 0.50 -11.57 3.25
N ARG A 45 -0.24 -12.14 4.21
CA ARG A 45 -0.01 -13.51 4.70
C ARG A 45 -0.13 -14.55 3.59
N LYS A 46 -1.17 -14.46 2.77
CA LYS A 46 -1.44 -15.43 1.68
C LYS A 46 -0.31 -15.48 0.65
N TYR A 47 0.28 -14.34 0.32
CA TYR A 47 1.28 -14.22 -0.75
C TYR A 47 2.71 -14.02 -0.23
N LYS A 48 2.93 -14.16 1.09
CA LYS A 48 4.22 -14.00 1.77
C LYS A 48 4.89 -12.66 1.43
N ILE A 49 4.10 -11.60 1.43
CA ILE A 49 4.61 -10.23 1.26
C ILE A 49 5.09 -9.74 2.62
N LEU A 50 6.20 -9.02 2.63
CA LEU A 50 6.60 -8.21 3.78
C LEU A 50 6.15 -6.77 3.52
N LEU A 51 5.57 -6.11 4.51
CA LEU A 51 5.05 -4.75 4.44
C LEU A 51 5.81 -3.91 5.45
N TYR A 52 6.60 -2.97 4.96
CA TYR A 52 7.44 -2.15 5.81
C TYR A 52 6.86 -0.78 6.10
N SER A 53 6.10 -0.20 5.17
CA SER A 53 5.46 1.10 5.33
C SER A 53 4.21 1.20 4.45
N TYR A 54 3.22 1.97 4.89
CA TYR A 54 2.03 2.25 4.10
C TYR A 54 1.47 3.65 4.38
N CYS A 55 0.71 4.17 3.42
CA CYS A 55 -0.14 5.34 3.60
C CYS A 55 -1.38 5.20 2.72
N LEU A 56 -2.56 5.14 3.33
CA LEU A 56 -3.84 5.09 2.64
C LEU A 56 -4.36 6.51 2.49
N MET A 57 -4.12 7.16 1.35
CA MET A 57 -4.65 8.49 1.04
C MET A 57 -6.10 8.39 0.54
N PRO A 58 -6.95 9.43 0.68
CA PRO A 58 -8.37 9.36 0.31
C PRO A 58 -8.66 8.78 -1.08
N ASN A 59 -7.80 9.06 -2.07
CA ASN A 59 -7.94 8.58 -3.45
C ASN A 59 -6.84 7.63 -3.95
N HIS A 60 -5.86 7.24 -3.12
CA HIS A 60 -4.80 6.34 -3.53
C HIS A 60 -4.06 5.70 -2.36
N VAL A 61 -3.29 4.65 -2.62
CA VAL A 61 -2.57 3.88 -1.61
C VAL A 61 -1.10 3.83 -1.99
N HIS A 62 -0.24 4.02 -0.99
CA HIS A 62 1.20 3.81 -1.04
C HIS A 62 1.58 2.63 -0.16
N LEU A 63 2.37 1.68 -0.68
CA LEU A 63 2.95 0.58 0.09
C LEU A 63 4.45 0.48 -0.19
N LEU A 64 5.24 0.22 0.84
CA LEU A 64 6.62 -0.24 0.75
C LEU A 64 6.64 -1.72 1.12
N ILE A 65 6.93 -2.58 0.15
CA ILE A 65 6.85 -4.03 0.33
C ILE A 65 8.13 -4.72 -0.07
N GLU A 66 8.34 -5.91 0.47
CA GLU A 66 9.18 -6.94 -0.12
C GLU A 66 8.37 -8.14 -0.56
N THR A 67 8.81 -8.76 -1.66
CA THR A 67 8.09 -9.84 -2.32
C THR A 67 9.05 -10.93 -2.77
N PRO A 68 8.71 -12.23 -2.59
CA PRO A 68 9.57 -13.33 -3.01
C PRO A 68 9.67 -13.47 -4.53
N SER A 69 8.74 -12.87 -5.29
CA SER A 69 8.79 -12.84 -6.76
C SER A 69 7.86 -11.78 -7.35
N SER A 70 8.05 -11.45 -8.63
CA SER A 70 7.14 -10.61 -9.41
C SER A 70 5.73 -11.20 -9.54
N SER A 71 5.63 -12.53 -9.59
CA SER A 71 4.38 -13.28 -9.64
C SER A 71 3.61 -13.15 -8.32
N SER A 72 4.29 -13.31 -7.18
CA SER A 72 3.70 -13.11 -5.85
C SER A 72 3.18 -11.69 -5.67
N MET A 73 3.96 -10.68 -6.05
CA MET A 73 3.53 -9.27 -6.02
C MET A 73 2.29 -9.04 -6.88
N SER A 74 2.26 -9.58 -8.10
CA SER A 74 1.13 -9.41 -9.01
C SER A 74 -0.14 -10.06 -8.48
N LYS A 75 -0.04 -11.28 -7.92
CA LYS A 75 -1.16 -11.99 -7.30
C LYS A 75 -1.65 -11.29 -6.01
N PHE A 76 -0.71 -10.82 -5.19
CA PHE A 76 -1.00 -10.01 -4.00
C PHE A 76 -1.83 -8.76 -4.34
N MET A 77 -1.34 -7.95 -5.27
CA MET A 77 -2.03 -6.72 -5.66
C MET A 77 -3.37 -7.00 -6.36
N GLN A 78 -3.46 -8.07 -7.16
CA GLN A 78 -4.72 -8.48 -7.77
C GLN A 78 -5.75 -8.86 -6.70
N TRP A 79 -5.36 -9.65 -5.71
CA TRP A 79 -6.24 -10.09 -4.64
C TRP A 79 -6.69 -8.91 -3.76
N LEU A 80 -5.75 -8.05 -3.36
CA LEU A 80 -6.02 -6.84 -2.58
C LEU A 80 -6.99 -5.89 -3.31
N ASN A 81 -6.66 -5.52 -4.54
CA ASN A 81 -7.46 -4.56 -5.31
C ASN A 81 -8.83 -5.12 -5.69
N ARG A 82 -8.94 -6.41 -5.99
CA ARG A 82 -10.22 -7.07 -6.29
C ARG A 82 -11.08 -7.19 -5.03
N GLY A 83 -10.51 -7.61 -3.91
CA GLY A 83 -11.21 -7.73 -2.63
C GLY A 83 -11.79 -6.39 -2.19
N TYR A 84 -11.00 -5.32 -2.25
CA TYR A 84 -11.47 -4.00 -1.87
C TYR A 84 -12.49 -3.42 -2.86
N SER A 85 -12.29 -3.60 -4.18
CA SER A 85 -13.28 -3.17 -5.18
C SER A 85 -14.64 -3.84 -4.97
N ALA A 86 -14.66 -5.14 -4.63
CA ALA A 86 -15.90 -5.86 -4.37
C ALA A 86 -16.64 -5.29 -3.15
N TYR A 87 -15.91 -5.05 -2.05
CA TYR A 87 -16.45 -4.40 -0.86
C TYR A 87 -16.99 -2.98 -1.17
N PHE A 88 -16.21 -2.16 -1.87
CA PHE A 88 -16.60 -0.79 -2.20
C PHE A 88 -17.87 -0.77 -3.05
N ASN A 89 -17.91 -1.57 -4.11
CA ASN A 89 -19.06 -1.68 -5.00
C ASN A 89 -20.32 -2.14 -4.26
N GLN A 90 -20.18 -3.08 -3.33
CA GLN A 90 -21.29 -3.53 -2.49
C GLN A 90 -21.80 -2.43 -1.54
N VAL A 91 -20.90 -1.70 -0.87
CA VAL A 91 -21.28 -0.67 0.10
C VAL A 91 -21.89 0.57 -0.55
N TYR A 92 -21.36 0.99 -1.70
CA TYR A 92 -21.78 2.21 -2.38
C TYR A 92 -22.75 1.96 -3.55
N ASN A 93 -23.20 0.71 -3.73
CA ASN A 93 -24.07 0.28 -4.84
C ASN A 93 -23.55 0.73 -6.22
N THR A 94 -22.24 0.63 -6.43
CA THR A 94 -21.57 0.98 -7.69
C THR A 94 -21.16 -0.27 -8.46
N SER A 95 -20.83 -0.11 -9.73
CA SER A 95 -20.30 -1.17 -10.58
C SER A 95 -19.07 -0.70 -11.36
N GLY A 96 -18.32 -1.65 -11.93
CA GLY A 96 -17.14 -1.34 -12.74
C GLY A 96 -15.83 -1.19 -11.95
N HIS A 97 -14.87 -0.48 -12.56
CA HIS A 97 -13.50 -0.37 -12.05
C HIS A 97 -13.33 0.76 -11.03
N LEU A 98 -13.06 0.39 -9.78
CA LEU A 98 -12.71 1.33 -8.71
C LEU A 98 -11.33 1.98 -8.95
N TRP A 99 -10.35 1.19 -9.38
CA TRP A 99 -8.96 1.61 -9.57
C TRP A 99 -8.69 2.03 -11.02
N GLN A 100 -7.78 2.99 -11.21
CA GLN A 100 -7.42 3.55 -12.53
C GLN A 100 -6.72 2.54 -13.47
N GLY A 101 -6.41 1.34 -12.99
CA GLY A 101 -5.79 0.27 -13.76
C GLY A 101 -4.80 -0.54 -12.94
N ARG A 102 -3.69 -0.94 -13.56
CA ARG A 102 -2.61 -1.65 -12.87
C ARG A 102 -1.92 -0.73 -11.87
N PHE A 103 -1.51 -1.29 -10.74
CA PHE A 103 -0.65 -0.61 -9.79
C PHE A 103 0.70 -0.25 -10.42
N ILE A 104 1.28 0.86 -9.97
CA ILE A 104 2.66 1.25 -10.26
C ILE A 104 3.57 0.51 -9.29
N SER A 105 4.68 -0.03 -9.77
CA SER A 105 5.72 -0.67 -8.95
C SER A 105 7.08 -0.07 -9.27
N LYS A 106 7.67 0.64 -8.32
CA LYS A 106 9.02 1.23 -8.46
C LYS A 106 10.00 0.42 -7.60
N PRO A 107 11.01 -0.25 -8.18
CA PRO A 107 12.02 -0.97 -7.40
C PRO A 107 12.90 0.02 -6.62
N ILE A 108 13.37 -0.38 -5.45
CA ILE A 108 14.28 0.38 -4.60
C ILE A 108 15.63 -0.32 -4.61
N LEU A 109 16.65 0.33 -5.18
CA LEU A 109 17.91 -0.31 -5.55
C LEU A 109 19.03 -0.14 -4.52
N LYS A 110 18.86 0.70 -3.49
CA LYS A 110 19.86 0.88 -2.42
C LYS A 110 19.18 1.05 -1.08
N ASP A 111 19.80 0.52 -0.03
CA ASP A 111 19.25 0.54 1.33
C ASP A 111 19.00 1.96 1.85
N GLN A 112 19.85 2.93 1.49
CA GLN A 112 19.62 4.35 1.84
C GLN A 112 18.32 4.90 1.24
N TYR A 113 17.88 4.41 0.07
CA TYR A 113 16.60 4.81 -0.51
C TYR A 113 15.39 4.16 0.16
N PHE A 114 15.58 3.08 0.93
CA PHE A 114 14.48 2.41 1.64
C PHE A 114 13.90 3.32 2.71
N ILE A 115 14.74 3.87 3.60
CA ILE A 115 14.31 4.78 4.67
C ILE A 115 13.71 6.06 4.06
N HIS A 116 14.35 6.61 3.02
CA HIS A 116 13.80 7.77 2.31
C HIS A 116 12.43 7.47 1.69
N CYS A 117 12.22 6.26 1.16
CA CYS A 117 10.93 5.85 0.63
C CYS A 117 9.87 5.73 1.72
N ALA A 118 10.19 5.09 2.87
CA ALA A 118 9.29 5.01 4.01
C ALA A 118 8.88 6.41 4.50
N ASN A 119 9.85 7.30 4.70
CA ASN A 119 9.59 8.70 5.09
C ASN A 119 8.73 9.43 4.05
N TYR A 120 9.01 9.23 2.76
CA TYR A 120 8.21 9.81 1.68
C TYR A 120 6.77 9.31 1.72
N ILE A 121 6.57 7.99 1.91
CA ILE A 121 5.26 7.36 1.99
C ILE A 121 4.47 7.93 3.15
N GLU A 122 5.04 7.91 4.35
CA GLU A 122 4.41 8.37 5.57
C GLU A 122 4.13 9.88 5.51
N SER A 123 4.99 10.69 4.86
CA SER A 123 4.78 12.15 4.76
C SER A 123 3.74 12.60 3.73
N ASN A 124 3.11 11.70 2.96
CA ASN A 124 2.12 12.08 1.95
C ASN A 124 0.93 12.91 2.48
N PRO A 125 0.36 12.63 3.67
CA PRO A 125 -0.73 13.43 4.24
C PRO A 125 -0.34 14.88 4.51
N ILE A 126 0.88 15.13 5.02
CA ILE A 126 1.43 16.49 5.19
C ILE A 126 1.59 17.16 3.83
N ARG A 127 2.21 16.47 2.87
CA ARG A 127 2.46 17.02 1.52
C ARG A 127 1.16 17.38 0.80
N ALA A 128 0.10 16.62 1.04
CA ALA A 128 -1.24 16.88 0.52
C ALA A 128 -2.05 17.88 1.37
N LYS A 129 -1.47 18.44 2.44
CA LYS A 129 -2.11 19.38 3.37
C LYS A 129 -3.39 18.82 4.03
N ILE A 130 -3.44 17.50 4.24
CA ILE A 130 -4.54 16.84 4.97
C ILE A 130 -4.39 17.04 6.47
N VAL A 131 -3.14 17.00 6.96
CA VAL A 131 -2.76 17.25 8.35
C VAL A 131 -1.53 18.15 8.38
N THR A 132 -1.32 18.87 9.48
CA THR A 132 -0.10 19.67 9.72
C THR A 132 0.96 18.90 10.50
N ASN A 133 0.54 17.94 11.34
CA ASN A 133 1.41 17.00 12.04
C ASN A 133 1.11 15.57 11.56
N ILE A 134 2.16 14.80 11.26
CA ILE A 134 2.00 13.43 10.74
C ILE A 134 1.36 12.50 11.78
N ALA A 135 1.57 12.77 13.08
CA ALA A 135 0.97 11.98 14.16
C ALA A 135 -0.56 12.01 14.15
N ASP A 136 -1.17 13.03 13.53
CA ASP A 136 -2.63 13.17 13.43
C ASP A 136 -3.24 12.27 12.34
N TYR A 137 -2.40 11.69 11.47
CA TYR A 137 -2.87 10.86 10.37
C TYR A 137 -2.92 9.37 10.74
N LYS A 138 -4.14 8.91 11.07
CA LYS A 138 -4.40 7.53 11.52
C LYS A 138 -4.17 6.44 10.45
N TRP A 139 -4.17 6.80 9.17
CA TRP A 139 -4.21 5.85 8.05
C TRP A 139 -2.86 5.66 7.36
N GLY A 140 -1.79 5.72 8.14
CA GLY A 140 -0.42 5.46 7.68
C GLY A 140 0.40 4.75 8.76
N SER A 141 1.52 4.18 8.34
CA SER A 141 2.39 3.38 9.21
C SER A 141 3.19 4.19 10.24
N TYR A 142 3.19 5.53 10.15
CA TYR A 142 3.92 6.39 11.10
C TYR A 142 3.48 6.14 12.55
N GLY A 143 2.16 6.13 12.80
CA GLY A 143 1.63 5.90 14.15
C GLY A 143 1.95 4.50 14.67
N GLU A 144 1.85 3.49 13.82
CA GLU A 144 2.17 2.11 14.20
C GLU A 144 3.65 1.94 14.56
N ARG A 145 4.54 2.58 13.80
CA ARG A 145 5.98 2.51 14.04
C ARG A 145 6.45 3.33 15.24
N CYS A 146 5.99 4.59 15.33
CA CYS A 146 6.56 5.57 16.25
C CYS A 146 5.73 5.75 17.53
N LEU A 147 4.46 5.35 17.53
CA LEU A 147 3.57 5.47 18.68
C LEU A 147 3.22 4.11 19.31
N PHE A 148 3.92 3.04 18.90
CA PHE A 148 3.73 1.65 19.37
C PHE A 148 2.25 1.21 19.37
N LEU A 149 1.49 1.63 18.35
CA LEU A 149 0.13 1.13 18.17
C LEU A 149 0.27 -0.35 17.77
N ASN A 150 -0.11 -1.27 18.67
CA ASN A 150 -0.03 -2.72 18.52
C ASN A 150 -0.74 -3.22 17.24
N SER A 151 -0.04 -3.15 16.12
CA SER A 151 -0.51 -3.51 14.80
C SER A 151 0.46 -4.53 14.21
N GLU A 152 0.03 -5.78 14.14
CA GLU A 152 0.77 -6.89 13.52
C GLU A 152 0.77 -6.81 11.97
N ILE A 153 0.53 -5.64 11.37
CA ILE A 153 0.47 -5.50 9.92
C ILE A 153 1.85 -5.21 9.30
N LEU A 154 2.72 -4.52 10.03
CA LEU A 154 4.08 -4.20 9.59
C LEU A 154 5.03 -5.33 9.96
N ASP A 155 5.99 -5.61 9.09
CA ASP A 155 7.15 -6.41 9.44
C ASP A 155 8.30 -5.49 9.87
N ASP A 156 9.14 -6.01 10.76
CA ASP A 156 10.33 -5.33 11.20
C ASP A 156 11.31 -5.13 10.06
N ILE A 157 12.01 -4.00 10.09
CA ILE A 157 13.07 -3.66 9.13
C ILE A 157 14.35 -4.48 9.43
N MET A 158 14.37 -5.24 10.53
CA MET A 158 15.53 -6.02 10.95
C MET A 158 15.66 -7.29 10.11
N GLY A 159 16.64 -7.29 9.21
CA GLY A 159 17.45 -8.49 9.04
C GLY A 159 17.95 -8.89 10.43
N THR A 160 17.78 -10.15 10.79
CA THR A 160 18.51 -10.77 11.91
C THR A 160 19.97 -10.33 11.82
N LEU A 161 20.42 -9.53 12.79
CA LEU A 161 21.82 -9.44 13.14
C LEU A 161 22.32 -10.81 13.58
#